data_AF-A0A1Y1XK71-F1
#
_entry.id   AF-A0A1Y1XK71-F1
#
_cell.length_a   1.000
_cell.length_b   1.000
_cell.length_c   1.000
_cell.angle_alpha   90.00
_cell.angle_beta   90.00
_cell.angle_gamma   90.00
#
_symmetry.space_group_name_H-M   'P 1'
#
loop_
_entity.id
_entity.type
_entity.pdbx_description
1 polymer ?
#
loop_
_entity_poly.entity_id
_entity_poly.type
_entity_poly.pdbx_seq_one_letter_code
_entity_poly.pdbx_strand_id
1 'polypeptide(L)'
;MSSIPLSKILSFISYKNMNFLILDCPTDNTLPQYLREFKRNRVSDIVRVCEPTYSTILLSENNINVHDWQFRDGAVPPANIVINWLNLVEKKFGPLQQIRKEQNVNEEMNTENPTIAVHCVAGLGRAPVLVAIALIE
;
A
#
# COMPACT_ATOMS: atom_id res chain seq x y z
N MET A 1 20.32 -17.04 -18.56
CA MET A 1 20.62 -15.88 -17.70
C MET A 1 19.36 -15.05 -17.57
N SER A 2 18.56 -15.26 -16.52
CA SER A 2 17.40 -14.42 -16.24
C SER A 2 17.93 -13.09 -15.71
N SER A 3 17.94 -12.05 -16.55
CA SER A 3 18.16 -10.69 -16.10
C SER A 3 17.07 -10.36 -15.08
N ILE A 4 17.41 -10.37 -13.80
CA ILE A 4 16.58 -9.74 -12.77
C ILE A 4 16.50 -8.27 -13.20
N PRO A 5 15.32 -7.74 -13.56
CA PRO A 5 15.22 -6.33 -13.92
C PRO A 5 15.69 -5.53 -12.71
N LEU A 6 16.48 -4.47 -12.96
CA LEU A 6 17.02 -3.54 -11.96
C LEU A 6 16.08 -3.42 -10.75
N SER A 7 16.53 -3.93 -9.60
CA SER A 7 15.99 -3.77 -8.24
C SER A 7 14.63 -3.06 -8.13
N LYS A 8 13.53 -3.82 -8.19
CA LYS A 8 12.21 -3.32 -7.74
C LYS A 8 12.31 -2.99 -6.25
N ILE A 9 12.07 -1.74 -5.88
CA ILE A 9 12.06 -1.35 -4.48
C ILE A 9 10.70 -1.72 -3.92
N LEU A 10 10.64 -2.87 -3.23
CA LEU A 10 9.48 -3.31 -2.47
C LEU A 10 9.85 -3.27 -0.99
N SER A 11 9.16 -2.43 -0.24
CA SER A 11 9.29 -2.37 1.23
C SER A 11 7.99 -2.88 1.83
N PHE A 12 8.05 -4.08 2.41
CA PHE A 12 6.93 -4.64 3.15
C PHE A 12 7.04 -4.20 4.62
N ILE A 13 5.95 -3.63 5.15
CA ILE A 13 5.86 -3.19 6.54
C ILE A 13 4.71 -3.95 7.17
N SER A 14 5.00 -4.73 8.20
CA SER A 14 3.99 -5.39 9.04
C SER A 14 4.06 -4.82 10.43
N TYR A 15 2.92 -4.43 10.98
CA TYR A 15 2.81 -3.98 12.35
C TYR A 15 1.47 -4.44 12.91
N LYS A 16 1.53 -5.32 13.92
CA LYS A 16 0.35 -5.98 14.48
C LYS A 16 -0.43 -6.71 13.39
N ASN A 17 -1.68 -6.33 13.16
CA ASN A 17 -2.51 -6.90 12.11
C ASN A 17 -2.49 -6.10 10.80
N MET A 18 -1.74 -4.99 10.73
CA MET A 18 -1.65 -4.15 9.53
C MET A 18 -0.47 -4.58 8.66
N ASN A 19 -0.74 -4.75 7.37
CA ASN A 19 0.27 -5.02 6.35
C ASN A 19 0.24 -3.95 5.26
N PHE A 20 1.39 -3.34 5.03
CA PHE A 20 1.59 -2.35 3.98
C PHE A 20 2.69 -2.78 3.03
N LEU A 21 2.51 -2.47 1.74
CA LEU A 21 3.55 -2.66 0.72
C LEU A 21 3.84 -1.32 0.05
N ILE A 22 5.00 -0.75 0.32
CA ILE A 22 5.47 0.44 -0.40
C ILE A 22 6.27 -0.02 -1.61
N LEU A 23 5.91 0.49 -2.77
CA LEU A 23 6.53 0.15 -4.04
C LEU A 23 6.80 1.38 -4.91
N ASP A 24 7.60 1.19 -5.94
CA ASP A 24 7.76 2.11 -7.05
C ASP A 24 6.55 2.09 -8.01
N CYS A 25 6.48 3.09 -8.90
CA CYS A 25 5.36 3.26 -9.82
C CYS A 25 5.40 2.21 -10.94
N PRO A 26 4.40 1.33 -11.06
CA PRO A 26 4.31 0.45 -12.20
C PRO A 26 3.89 1.23 -13.45
N THR A 27 4.14 0.61 -14.61
CA THR A 27 3.67 1.04 -15.93
C THR A 27 2.76 -0.04 -16.51
N ASP A 28 1.95 0.27 -17.51
CA ASP A 28 1.07 -0.75 -18.15
C ASP A 28 1.85 -2.00 -18.60
N ASN A 29 3.09 -1.83 -19.07
CA ASN A 29 3.96 -2.94 -19.50
C ASN A 29 4.54 -3.77 -18.34
N THR A 30 4.76 -3.15 -17.18
CA THR A 30 5.37 -3.82 -16.02
C THR A 30 4.33 -4.34 -15.02
N LEU A 31 3.10 -3.82 -15.05
CA LEU A 31 1.99 -4.17 -14.16
C LEU A 31 1.71 -5.68 -14.10
N PRO A 32 1.75 -6.47 -15.19
CA PRO A 32 1.59 -7.92 -15.10
C PRO A 32 2.65 -8.61 -14.23
N GLN A 33 3.86 -8.04 -14.15
CA GLN A 33 4.91 -8.56 -13.27
C GLN A 33 4.67 -8.18 -11.81
N TYR A 34 4.19 -6.96 -11.55
CA TYR A 34 3.79 -6.53 -10.20
C TYR A 34 2.61 -7.33 -9.68
N LEU A 35 1.69 -7.73 -10.56
CA LEU A 35 0.54 -8.54 -10.19
C LEU A 35 0.92 -9.86 -9.51
N ARG A 36 2.07 -10.45 -9.88
CA ARG A 36 2.59 -11.65 -9.19
C ARG A 36 3.00 -11.34 -7.75
N GLU A 37 3.65 -10.21 -7.52
CA GLU A 37 4.01 -9.74 -6.18
C GLU A 37 2.77 -9.33 -5.37
N PHE A 38 1.78 -8.70 -6.02
CA PHE A 38 0.51 -8.36 -5.39
C PHE A 38 -0.23 -9.59 -4.90
N LYS A 39 -0.30 -10.65 -5.72
CA LYS A 39 -0.90 -11.93 -5.30
C LYS A 39 -0.10 -12.58 -4.18
N ARG A 40 1.24 -12.59 -4.29
CA ARG A 40 2.13 -13.18 -3.26
C ARG A 40 1.98 -12.49 -1.91
N ASN A 41 1.88 -11.17 -1.90
CA ASN A 41 1.74 -10.37 -0.69
C ASN A 41 0.27 -10.11 -0.30
N ARG A 42 -0.70 -10.79 -0.94
CA ARG A 42 -2.14 -10.64 -0.67
C ARG A 42 -2.63 -9.19 -0.72
N VAL A 43 -2.13 -8.42 -1.68
CA VAL A 43 -2.54 -7.03 -1.89
C VAL A 43 -4.01 -7.01 -2.30
N SER A 44 -4.84 -6.32 -1.53
CA SER A 44 -6.27 -6.14 -1.81
C SER A 44 -6.60 -4.75 -2.34
N ASP A 45 -5.79 -3.75 -1.96
CA ASP A 45 -6.02 -2.35 -2.29
C ASP A 45 -4.69 -1.67 -2.63
N ILE A 46 -4.73 -0.77 -3.61
CA ILE A 46 -3.59 0.04 -4.04
C ILE A 46 -3.98 1.50 -3.89
N VAL A 47 -3.15 2.27 -3.19
CA VAL A 47 -3.30 3.71 -3.03
C VAL A 47 -2.24 4.42 -3.87
N ARG A 48 -2.70 5.21 -4.85
CA ARG A 48 -1.86 6.07 -5.69
C ARG A 48 -1.86 7.47 -5.10
N VAL A 49 -0.72 7.91 -4.57
CA VAL A 49 -0.58 9.24 -3.94
C VAL A 49 -0.03 10.32 -4.88
N CYS A 50 0.24 9.93 -6.12
CA CYS A 50 0.77 10.76 -7.19
C CYS A 50 -0.06 10.52 -8.46
N GLU A 51 0.19 11.27 -9.52
CA GLU A 51 -0.63 11.28 -10.73
C GLU A 51 -0.79 9.86 -11.34
N PRO A 52 -2.00 9.46 -11.80
CA PRO A 52 -2.22 8.19 -12.45
C PRO A 52 -1.46 8.07 -13.77
N THR A 53 -0.66 7.02 -13.92
CA THR A 53 0.18 6.78 -15.11
C THR A 53 -0.11 5.46 -15.84
N TYR A 54 -1.02 4.63 -15.31
CA TYR A 54 -1.35 3.31 -15.87
C TYR A 54 -2.83 2.97 -15.64
N SER A 55 -3.34 2.04 -16.44
CA SER A 55 -4.72 1.57 -16.41
C SER A 55 -4.99 0.66 -15.21
N THR A 56 -6.14 0.85 -14.55
CA THR A 56 -6.56 0.05 -13.39
C THR A 56 -7.32 -1.21 -13.78
N ILE A 57 -7.63 -1.41 -15.08
CA ILE A 57 -8.49 -2.52 -15.55
C ILE A 57 -7.93 -3.87 -15.09
N LEU A 58 -6.64 -4.12 -15.31
CA LEU A 58 -5.99 -5.38 -14.92
C LEU A 58 -6.03 -5.62 -13.40
N LEU A 59 -5.99 -4.55 -12.60
CA LEU A 59 -6.07 -4.64 -11.14
C LEU A 59 -7.49 -4.99 -10.70
N SER A 60 -8.49 -4.31 -11.26
CA SER A 60 -9.90 -4.57 -10.99
C SER A 60 -10.30 -6.00 -11.36
N GLU A 61 -9.84 -6.52 -12.51
CA GLU A 61 -10.06 -7.91 -12.94
C GLU A 61 -9.45 -8.94 -11.97
N ASN A 62 -8.45 -8.53 -11.19
CA ASN A 62 -7.81 -9.37 -10.16
C ASN A 62 -8.29 -9.05 -8.74
N ASN A 63 -9.44 -8.37 -8.61
CA ASN A 63 -10.06 -7.99 -7.33
C ASN A 63 -9.18 -7.07 -6.46
N ILE A 64 -8.37 -6.23 -7.09
CA ILE A 64 -7.55 -5.21 -6.42
C ILE A 64 -8.21 -3.84 -6.63
N ASN A 65 -8.63 -3.19 -5.54
CA ASN A 65 -9.20 -1.86 -5.63
C ASN A 65 -8.11 -0.81 -5.74
N VAL A 66 -8.35 0.24 -6.53
CA VAL A 66 -7.40 1.35 -6.68
C VAL A 66 -8.01 2.64 -6.13
N HIS A 67 -7.25 3.35 -5.31
CA HIS A 67 -7.63 4.59 -4.67
C HIS A 67 -6.69 5.72 -5.10
N ASP A 68 -7.23 6.75 -5.73
CA ASP A 68 -6.48 7.89 -6.23
C ASP A 68 -6.53 9.07 -5.25
N TRP A 69 -5.53 9.18 -4.39
CA TRP A 69 -5.47 10.20 -3.33
C TRP A 69 -4.22 11.05 -3.46
N GLN A 70 -4.21 11.83 -4.54
CA GLN A 70 -3.09 12.67 -4.92
C GLN A 70 -2.95 13.86 -3.98
N PHE A 71 -1.72 14.17 -3.56
CA PHE A 71 -1.39 15.39 -2.83
C PHE A 71 0.00 15.90 -3.16
N ARG A 72 0.24 17.21 -3.05
CA ARG A 72 1.47 17.88 -3.49
C ARG A 72 2.72 17.37 -2.77
N ASP A 73 3.84 17.29 -3.50
CA ASP A 73 5.14 16.92 -2.92
C ASP A 73 5.63 17.92 -1.88
N GLY A 74 6.20 17.40 -0.78
CA GLY A 74 6.66 18.21 0.34
C GLY A 74 5.55 18.92 1.13
N ALA A 75 4.28 18.69 0.80
CA ALA A 75 3.13 19.22 1.54
C ALA A 75 2.56 18.17 2.49
N VAL A 76 1.81 18.65 3.49
CA VAL A 76 1.03 17.79 4.37
C VAL A 76 -0.14 17.18 3.58
N PRO A 77 -0.45 15.88 3.73
CA PRO A 77 -1.63 15.29 3.12
C PRO A 77 -2.92 16.04 3.56
N PRO A 78 -3.78 16.44 2.63
CA PRO A 78 -5.08 17.04 2.93
C PRO A 78 -5.91 16.20 3.90
N ALA A 79 -6.66 16.85 4.80
CA ALA A 79 -7.42 16.17 5.85
C ALA A 79 -8.40 15.11 5.30
N ASN A 80 -9.04 15.37 4.16
CA ASN A 80 -9.93 14.41 3.49
C ASN A 80 -9.18 13.14 3.04
N ILE A 81 -7.93 13.27 2.58
CA ILE A 81 -7.11 12.11 2.19
C ILE A 81 -6.71 11.30 3.42
N VAL A 82 -6.33 11.97 4.51
CA VAL A 82 -6.01 11.31 5.78
C VAL A 82 -7.21 10.54 6.31
N ILE A 83 -8.40 11.15 6.32
CA ILE A 83 -9.64 10.50 6.76
C ILE A 83 -9.96 9.28 5.88
N ASN A 84 -9.89 9.43 4.55
CA ASN A 84 -10.15 8.31 3.62
C ASN A 84 -9.15 7.16 3.82
N TRP A 85 -7.88 7.48 4.05
CA TRP A 85 -6.84 6.51 4.34
C TRP A 85 -7.11 5.75 5.64
N LEU A 86 -7.37 6.45 6.75
CA LEU A 86 -7.67 5.82 8.03
C LEU A 86 -8.92 4.95 7.95
N ASN A 87 -9.97 5.41 7.27
CA ASN A 87 -11.18 4.61 7.04
C ASN A 87 -10.88 3.33 6.22
N LEU A 88 -9.98 3.40 5.23
CA LEU A 88 -9.57 2.22 4.47
C LEU A 88 -8.77 1.24 5.35
N VAL A 89 -7.83 1.75 6.15
CA VAL A 89 -7.05 0.97 7.11
C VAL A 89 -7.99 0.27 8.10
N GLU A 90 -8.95 1.00 8.69
CA GLU A 90 -9.95 0.41 9.59
C GLU A 90 -10.84 -0.62 8.90
N LYS A 91 -11.25 -0.36 7.66
CA LYS A 91 -12.04 -1.31 6.89
C LYS A 91 -11.29 -2.63 6.62
N LYS A 92 -9.97 -2.56 6.45
CA LYS A 92 -9.15 -3.72 6.06
C LYS A 92 -8.58 -4.48 7.25
N PHE A 93 -8.24 -3.78 8.31
CA PHE A 93 -7.58 -4.35 9.49
C PHE A 93 -8.48 -4.32 10.73
N GLY A 94 -9.68 -3.73 10.68
CA GLY A 94 -10.54 -3.55 11.83
C GLY A 94 -10.24 -2.26 12.61
N PRO A 95 -11.00 -1.97 13.68
CA PRO A 95 -10.93 -0.68 14.37
C PRO A 95 -9.53 -0.39 14.94
N LEU A 96 -8.95 0.78 14.61
CA LEU A 96 -7.60 1.18 15.04
C LEU A 96 -7.44 1.15 16.57
N GLN A 97 -8.50 1.51 17.31
CA GLN A 97 -8.51 1.48 18.77
C GLN A 97 -8.31 0.07 19.35
N GLN A 98 -8.81 -0.97 18.66
CA GLN A 98 -8.63 -2.35 19.06
C GLN A 98 -7.20 -2.81 18.75
N ILE A 99 -6.71 -2.48 17.55
CA ILE A 99 -5.33 -2.76 17.12
C ILE A 99 -4.32 -2.19 18.12
N ARG A 100 -4.54 -0.97 18.60
CA ARG A 100 -3.68 -0.33 19.63
C ARG A 100 -3.64 -1.10 20.95
N LYS A 101 -4.79 -1.59 21.43
CA LYS A 101 -4.93 -2.30 22.72
C LYS A 101 -4.41 -3.74 22.68
N GLU A 102 -4.24 -4.33 21.50
CA GLU A 102 -3.59 -5.63 21.37
C GLU A 102 -2.12 -5.54 21.83
N GLN A 103 -1.87 -6.12 23.01
CA GLN A 103 -0.56 -6.22 23.67
C GLN A 103 0.10 -7.60 23.46
N ASN A 104 -0.65 -8.58 22.94
CA ASN A 104 -0.23 -9.98 22.78
C ASN A 104 -0.22 -10.40 21.30
N VAL A 105 0.43 -9.63 20.44
CA VAL A 105 0.71 -10.09 19.08
C VAL A 105 2.13 -10.62 19.11
N ASN A 106 2.30 -11.93 18.93
CA ASN A 106 3.61 -12.47 18.58
C ASN A 106 4.10 -11.65 17.39
N GLU A 107 5.28 -11.03 17.47
CA GLU A 107 5.89 -10.22 16.40
C GLU A 107 6.25 -11.04 15.15
N GLU A 108 5.69 -12.23 15.01
CA GLU A 108 5.75 -13.01 13.79
C GLU A 108 4.97 -12.28 12.70
N MET A 109 5.62 -12.12 11.55
CA MET A 109 5.08 -11.46 10.37
C MET A 109 3.72 -12.08 10.02
N ASN A 110 2.62 -11.36 10.25
CA ASN A 110 1.28 -11.86 9.97
C ASN A 110 1.04 -11.79 8.45
N THR A 111 1.56 -12.79 7.74
CA THR A 111 1.43 -12.86 6.27
C THR A 111 0.03 -13.24 5.81
N GLU A 112 -0.87 -13.64 6.71
CA GLU A 112 -2.22 -14.09 6.37
C GLU A 112 -3.19 -12.92 6.14
N ASN A 113 -2.93 -11.78 6.76
CA ASN A 113 -3.76 -10.59 6.60
C ASN A 113 -3.64 -9.98 5.19
N PRO A 114 -4.71 -9.32 4.69
CA PRO A 114 -4.64 -8.57 3.44
C PRO A 114 -3.58 -7.48 3.52
N THR A 115 -3.07 -7.03 2.37
CA THR A 115 -2.07 -5.95 2.32
C THR A 115 -2.62 -4.76 1.56
N ILE A 116 -2.35 -3.54 2.05
CA ILE A 116 -2.59 -2.32 1.29
C ILE A 116 -1.27 -1.86 0.69
N ALA A 117 -1.21 -1.76 -0.63
CA ALA A 117 -0.03 -1.24 -1.31
C ALA A 117 -0.14 0.28 -1.51
N VAL A 118 0.96 1.01 -1.37
CA VAL A 118 1.01 2.47 -1.53
C VAL A 118 2.20 2.83 -2.41
N HIS A 119 1.98 3.66 -3.43
CA HIS A 119 3.06 4.09 -4.31
C HIS A 119 2.92 5.53 -4.78
N CYS A 120 4.06 6.16 -5.09
CA CYS A 120 4.13 7.43 -5.83
C CYS A 120 4.65 7.17 -7.26
N VAL A 121 5.16 8.19 -7.96
CA VAL A 121 5.73 8.12 -9.32
C VAL A 121 7.23 7.78 -9.29
N ALA A 122 8.02 8.35 -8.37
CA ALA A 122 9.47 8.17 -8.33
C ALA A 122 9.95 7.59 -6.98
N GLY A 123 10.07 6.27 -6.90
CA GLY A 123 10.51 5.56 -5.69
C GLY A 123 9.51 5.66 -4.53
N LEU A 124 10.01 5.75 -3.30
CA LEU A 124 9.17 5.83 -2.09
C LEU A 124 8.30 7.10 -2.08
N GLY A 125 8.89 8.25 -2.43
CA GLY A 125 8.19 9.54 -2.51
C GLY A 125 7.32 9.83 -1.27
N ARG A 126 6.03 10.11 -1.52
CA ARG A 126 5.04 10.51 -0.52
C ARG A 126 4.35 9.32 0.17
N ALA A 127 4.52 8.10 -0.36
CA ALA A 127 3.82 6.91 0.11
C ALA A 127 4.11 6.57 1.59
N PRO A 128 5.36 6.67 2.10
CA PRO A 128 5.65 6.41 3.51
C PRO A 128 4.89 7.30 4.48
N VAL A 129 4.46 8.51 4.07
CA VAL A 129 3.73 9.44 4.94
C VAL A 129 2.39 8.86 5.37
N LEU A 130 1.63 8.25 4.44
CA LEU A 130 0.36 7.62 4.79
C LEU A 130 0.58 6.41 5.68
N VAL A 131 1.57 5.57 5.37
CA VAL A 131 1.91 4.41 6.21
C VAL A 131 2.28 4.86 7.62
N ALA A 132 3.11 5.90 7.77
CA ALA A 132 3.47 6.46 9.07
C ALA A 132 2.25 6.95 9.85
N ILE A 133 1.30 7.64 9.20
CA ILE A 133 0.05 8.07 9.83
C ILE A 133 -0.72 6.87 10.38
N ALA A 134 -0.86 5.78 9.62
CA ALA A 134 -1.57 4.59 10.09
C ALA A 134 -0.89 3.90 11.28
N LEU A 135 0.44 3.98 11.37
CA LEU A 135 1.19 3.42 12.49
C LEU A 135 1.13 4.29 13.75
N ILE A 136 0.87 5.59 13.59
CA ILE A 136 0.71 6.55 14.68
C ILE A 136 -0.72 6.53 15.21
N GLU A 137 -1.73 6.46 14.33
CA GLU A 137 -3.17 6.47 14.64
C GLU A 137 -3.71 5.17 15.25
#